data_AF-A0A941P3X5-F1
#
_entry.id   AF-A0A941P3X5-F1
#
_cell.length_a   1.000
_cell.length_b   1.000
_cell.length_c   1.000
_cell.angle_alpha   90.00
_cell.angle_beta   90.00
_cell.angle_gamma   90.00
#
_symmetry.space_group_name_H-M   'P 1'
#
loop_
_entity.id
_entity.type
_entity.pdbx_description
1 polymer ?
#
loop_
_entity_poly.entity_id
_entity_poly.type
_entity_poly.pdbx_seq_one_letter_code
_entity_poly.pdbx_strand_id
1 'polypeptide(L)' 'MTDTPLIAPRDKAEILAQALPYIRRFHGKTLVIKYGGNAMTDPELQADFAEDVVLLKLVGM' A
#
# COMPACT_ATOMS: atom_id res chain seq x y z
N MET A 1 14.94 -8.62 14.79
CA MET A 1 15.79 -9.07 13.67
C MET A 1 14.85 -9.44 12.54
N THR A 2 14.35 -8.44 11.81
CA THR A 2 13.54 -8.67 10.61
C THR A 2 14.51 -8.71 9.45
N ASP A 3 14.78 -9.91 8.93
CA ASP A 3 15.39 -10.08 7.62
C ASP A 3 14.38 -9.51 6.61
N THR A 4 14.50 -8.22 6.29
CA THR A 4 13.88 -7.68 5.09
C THR A 4 14.54 -8.42 3.93
N PRO A 5 13.82 -9.24 3.15
CA PRO A 5 14.42 -9.87 2.00
C PRO A 5 15.02 -8.76 1.12
N LEU A 6 16.29 -8.89 0.78
CA LEU A 6 16.97 -7.99 -0.14
C LEU A 6 16.33 -8.16 -1.53
N ILE A 7 15.21 -7.47 -1.77
CA ILE A 7 14.57 -7.44 -3.07
C ILE A 7 15.48 -6.64 -4.00
N ALA A 8 15.96 -7.28 -5.07
CA ALA A 8 16.84 -6.62 -6.02
C ALA A 8 16.11 -5.43 -6.68
N PRO A 9 16.81 -4.34 -7.06
CA PRO A 9 16.17 -3.18 -7.68
C PRO A 9 15.34 -3.53 -8.93
N ARG A 10 15.78 -4.52 -9.70
CA ARG A 10 15.06 -5.02 -10.87
C ARG A 10 13.70 -5.61 -10.49
N ASP A 11 13.67 -6.44 -9.44
CA ASP A 11 12.45 -7.11 -8.99
C ASP A 11 11.47 -6.07 -8.40
N LYS A 12 11.97 -5.06 -7.67
CA LYS A 12 11.14 -3.94 -7.20
C LYS A 12 10.48 -3.18 -8.36
N ALA A 13 11.26 -2.86 -9.39
CA ALA A 13 10.74 -2.18 -10.58
C ALA A 13 9.69 -3.03 -11.31
N GLU A 14 9.92 -4.33 -11.40
CA GLU A 14 8.97 -5.26 -12.02
C GLU A 14 7.66 -5.36 -11.24
N ILE A 15 7.71 -5.45 -9.91
CA ILE A 15 6.53 -5.43 -9.03
C ILE A 15 5.71 -4.14 -9.25
N LEU A 16 6.37 -2.97 -9.25
CA LEU A 16 5.69 -1.69 -9.46
C LEU A 16 5.10 -1.58 -10.88
N ALA A 17 5.79 -2.10 -11.89
CA ALA A 17 5.28 -2.13 -13.26
C ALA A 17 4.03 -3.01 -13.39
N GLN A 18 4.00 -4.16 -12.69
CA GLN A 18 2.83 -5.05 -12.64
C GLN A 18 1.66 -4.43 -11.86
N ALA A 19 1.92 -3.56 -10.88
CA ALA A 19 0.88 -2.84 -10.14
C ALA A 19 0.25 -1.68 -10.94
N LEU A 20 0.99 -1.11 -11.91
CA LEU A 20 0.58 0.09 -12.64
C LEU A 20 -0.81 0.00 -13.34
N PRO A 21 -1.21 -1.12 -13.97
CA PRO A 21 -2.56 -1.27 -14.54
C PRO A 21 -3.67 -1.10 -13.50
N TYR A 22 -3.46 -1.56 -12.26
CA TYR A 22 -4.42 -1.43 -11.18
C TYR A 22 -4.51 0.02 -10.68
N ILE A 23 -3.37 0.68 -10.49
CA ILE A 23 -3.31 2.10 -10.11
C ILE A 23 -4.09 2.94 -11.14
N ARG A 24 -3.81 2.74 -12.43
CA ARG A 24 -4.51 3.46 -13.52
C ARG A 24 -6.01 3.21 -13.55
N ARG A 25 -6.46 2.00 -13.20
CA ARG A 25 -7.89 1.66 -13.16
C ARG A 25 -8.65 2.46 -12.11
N PHE A 26 -8.02 2.72 -10.97
CA PHE A 26 -8.66 3.38 -9.82
C PHE A 26 -8.24 4.86 -9.65
N HIS A 27 -7.28 5.34 -10.43
CA HIS A 27 -6.86 6.73 -10.40
C HIS A 27 -8.04 7.70 -10.60
N GLY A 28 -8.13 8.69 -9.70
CA GLY A 28 -9.19 9.70 -9.68
C GLY A 28 -10.56 9.17 -9.25
N LYS A 29 -10.66 7.93 -8.77
CA LYS A 29 -11.89 7.38 -8.17
C LYS A 29 -11.88 7.64 -6.67
N THR A 30 -13.07 7.78 -6.08
CA THR A 30 -13.21 7.81 -4.62
C THR A 30 -13.23 6.39 -4.08
N LEU A 31 -12.27 6.04 -3.22
CA LEU A 31 -12.24 4.77 -2.50
C LEU A 31 -12.82 4.95 -1.10
N VAL A 32 -13.73 4.06 -0.71
CA VAL A 32 -14.29 4.00 0.66
C VAL A 32 -13.71 2.78 1.34
N ILE A 33 -12.85 3.00 2.34
CA ILE A 33 -12.16 1.94 3.07
C ILE A 33 -12.76 1.88 4.47
N LYS A 34 -13.26 0.69 4.86
CA LYS A 34 -13.70 0.45 6.23
C LYS A 34 -12.49 0.17 7.11
N TYR A 35 -12.21 1.09 8.03
CA TYR A 35 -11.22 0.90 9.07
C TYR A 35 -11.89 0.39 10.36
N GLY A 36 -11.50 -0.78 10.85
CA GLY A 36 -12.22 -1.48 11.91
C GLY A 36 -11.62 -2.83 12.30
N GLY A 37 -11.87 -3.28 13.54
CA GLY A 37 -11.45 -4.60 14.02
C GLY A 37 -10.02 -4.63 14.56
N ASN A 38 -9.31 -5.75 14.39
CA ASN A 38 -7.96 -5.97 14.92
C ASN A 38 -6.93 -4.93 14.44
N ALA A 39 -7.14 -4.33 13.26
CA ALA A 39 -6.29 -3.26 12.74
C ALA A 39 -6.35 -1.97 13.60
N MET A 40 -7.36 -1.81 14.45
CA MET A 40 -7.49 -0.65 15.36
C MET A 40 -6.88 -0.90 16.75
N THR A 41 -6.50 -2.13 17.09
CA THR A 41 -6.06 -2.45 18.46
C THR A 41 -4.55 -2.59 18.59
N ASP A 42 -3.88 -2.91 17.48
CA ASP A 42 -2.42 -3.06 17.44
C ASP A 42 -1.79 -1.78 16.85
N PRO A 43 -0.97 -1.03 17.61
CA PRO A 43 -0.32 0.19 17.13
C PRO A 43 0.50 0.02 15.86
N GLU A 44 1.11 -1.16 15.63
CA GLU A 44 1.88 -1.44 14.40
C GLU A 44 0.94 -1.50 13.20
N LEU A 45 -0.16 -2.25 13.32
CA LEU A 45 -1.18 -2.34 12.28
C LEU A 45 -1.89 -0.99 11.99
N GLN A 46 -2.02 -0.13 13.01
CA GLN A 46 -2.55 1.22 12.81
C GLN A 46 -1.60 2.07 11.95
N ALA A 47 -0.29 1.96 12.18
CA ALA A 47 0.72 2.70 11.44
C ALA A 47 0.81 2.21 9.98
N ASP A 48 0.84 0.89 9.78
CA ASP A 48 0.84 0.27 8.45
C ASP A 48 -0.39 0.68 7.64
N PHE A 49 -1.58 0.65 8.27
CA PHE A 49 -2.81 1.09 7.63
C PHE A 49 -2.76 2.57 7.22
N ALA A 50 -2.19 3.43 8.06
CA ALA A 50 -2.03 4.85 7.75
C ALA A 50 -1.05 5.06 6.58
N GLU A 51 0.06 4.33 6.55
CA GLU A 51 1.03 4.36 5.46
C GLU A 51 0.39 3.95 4.12
N ASP A 52 -0.40 2.88 4.11
CA ASP A 52 -1.12 2.41 2.93
C ASP A 52 -2.12 3.47 2.41
N VAL A 53 -2.89 4.09 3.30
CA VAL A 53 -3.84 5.15 2.91
C VAL A 53 -3.11 6.36 2.31
N VAL A 54 -1.96 6.73 2.88
CA VAL A 54 -1.10 7.80 2.33
C VAL A 54 -0.56 7.40 0.96
N LEU A 55 -0.08 6.17 0.79
CA LEU A 55 0.39 5.66 -0.50
C LEU A 55 -0.70 5.76 -1.57
N LEU A 56 -1.92 5.30 -1.27
CA LEU A 56 -3.07 5.40 -2.17
C LEU A 56 -3.30 6.85 -2.60
N LYS A 57 -3.24 7.79 -1.64
CA LYS A 57 -3.40 9.21 -1.92
C LYS A 57 -2.29 9.76 -2.85
N LEU A 58 -1.04 9.36 -2.62
CA LEU A 58 0.11 9.80 -3.40
C LEU A 58 0.05 9.33 -4.86
N VAL A 59 -0.55 8.16 -5.11
CA VAL A 59 -0.72 7.62 -6.47
C VAL A 59 -2.04 8.03 -7.13
N GLY A 60 -2.77 8.99 -6.53
CA GLY A 60 -3.95 9.61 -7.14
C GLY A 60 -5.27 8.87 -6.90
N MET A 61 -5.37 8.09 -5.83
CA MET A 61 -6.60 7.46 -5.34
C MET A 61 -7.20 8.19 -4.11
#